data_AF-A0A954GR10-F1
#
_entry.id   AF-A0A954GR10-F1
#
_cell.length_a   1.000
_cell.length_b   1.000
_cell.length_c   1.000
_cell.angle_alpha   90.00
_cell.angle_beta   90.00
_cell.angle_gamma   90.00
#
_symmetry.space_group_name_H-M   'P 1'
#
loop_
_entity.id
_entity.type
_entity.pdbx_description
1 polymer ?
#
loop_
_entity_poly.entity_id
_entity_poly.type
_entity_poly.pdbx_seq_one_letter_code
_entity_poly.pdbx_strand_id
1 'polypeptide(L)'
;MTVGRFLSFVANDWEIGLGCLAEGNDDDLRDLATLSMNHEAEPLDRVRLADRWMRFSEKLDEPEQQVIQQQCRIWYQQAYAELSGGSEASRIKRILDSAPQAGSELKIKLELDGYGELTISPEEISWTTQSGEEPARIDVNGLEWDPRQSADLRNRGSTRFLDDNVSLKSPRAKTTSGRAFTRIVETSPDKLVIRLSDVPTGSATSEILVEFGK
;
A
#
# COMPACT_ATOMS: atom_id res chain seq x y z
N MET A 1 14.74 -18.94 -3.92
CA MET A 1 14.45 -17.54 -4.31
C MET A 1 15.64 -17.00 -5.08
N THR A 2 15.42 -16.43 -6.25
CA THR A 2 16.45 -15.73 -7.04
C THR A 2 16.56 -14.30 -6.53
N VAL A 3 17.78 -13.77 -6.37
CA VAL A 3 18.07 -12.47 -5.72
C VAL A 3 17.21 -11.33 -6.27
N GLY A 4 17.00 -11.24 -7.59
CA GLY A 4 16.20 -10.19 -8.19
C GLY A 4 14.72 -10.19 -7.78
N ARG A 5 14.10 -11.36 -7.60
CA ARG A 5 12.69 -11.45 -7.16
C ARG A 5 12.53 -10.96 -5.73
N PHE A 6 13.49 -11.30 -4.87
CA PHE A 6 13.51 -10.79 -3.50
C PHE A 6 13.71 -9.26 -3.47
N LEU A 7 14.68 -8.74 -4.23
CA LEU A 7 14.93 -7.29 -4.26
C LEU A 7 13.74 -6.49 -4.81
N SER A 8 13.18 -6.90 -5.94
CA SER A 8 12.05 -6.19 -6.55
C SER A 8 10.73 -6.38 -5.81
N PHE A 9 10.39 -7.61 -5.40
CA PHE A 9 9.04 -7.93 -4.91
C PHE A 9 8.92 -7.98 -3.39
N VAL A 10 10.04 -8.04 -2.65
CA VAL A 10 10.05 -8.07 -1.18
C VAL A 10 10.70 -6.82 -0.61
N ALA A 11 11.91 -6.48 -1.07
CA ALA A 11 12.62 -5.28 -0.60
C ALA A 11 12.16 -3.98 -1.29
N ASN A 12 11.32 -4.08 -2.33
CA ASN A 12 10.85 -2.97 -3.15
C ASN A 12 12.00 -2.13 -3.77
N ASP A 13 13.18 -2.72 -3.92
CA ASP A 13 14.35 -2.12 -4.55
C ASP A 13 14.36 -2.50 -6.04
N TRP A 14 13.53 -1.78 -6.80
CA TRP A 14 13.37 -2.03 -8.22
C TRP A 14 14.60 -1.64 -9.04
N GLU A 15 15.40 -0.68 -8.60
CA GLU A 15 16.60 -0.24 -9.33
C GLU A 15 17.65 -1.36 -9.41
N ILE A 16 17.99 -1.95 -8.26
CA ILE A 16 18.92 -3.08 -8.21
C ILE A 16 18.23 -4.37 -8.65
N GLY A 17 16.98 -4.56 -8.22
CA GLY A 17 16.22 -5.77 -8.49
C GLY A 17 16.01 -6.03 -9.99
N LEU A 18 15.69 -5.01 -10.78
CA LEU A 18 15.52 -5.16 -12.23
C LEU A 18 16.79 -5.67 -12.93
N GLY A 19 17.98 -5.21 -12.51
CA GLY A 19 19.25 -5.72 -13.04
C GLY A 19 19.40 -7.22 -12.76
N CYS A 20 19.15 -7.65 -11.52
CA CYS A 20 19.19 -9.06 -11.16
C CYS A 20 18.09 -9.91 -11.82
N LEU A 21 16.93 -9.32 -12.15
CA LEU A 21 15.86 -9.98 -12.89
C LEU A 21 16.22 -10.17 -14.36
N ALA A 22 16.91 -9.20 -14.97
CA ALA A 22 17.40 -9.29 -16.34
C ALA A 22 18.51 -10.35 -16.53
N GLU A 23 19.19 -10.76 -15.46
CA GLU A 23 20.15 -11.87 -15.47
C GLU A 23 19.51 -13.23 -15.08
N GLY A 24 18.20 -13.25 -14.84
CA GLY A 24 17.47 -14.42 -14.36
C GLY A 24 17.19 -15.49 -15.41
N ASN A 25 16.75 -16.66 -14.91
CA ASN A 25 16.37 -17.82 -15.73
C ASN A 25 14.89 -17.85 -16.14
N ASP A 26 14.08 -16.90 -15.66
CA ASP A 26 12.67 -16.78 -16.07
C ASP A 26 12.61 -15.85 -17.29
N ASP A 27 12.29 -16.42 -18.45
CA ASP A 27 12.36 -15.71 -19.73
C ASP A 27 11.37 -14.53 -19.79
N ASP A 28 10.14 -14.70 -19.29
CA ASP A 28 9.12 -13.64 -19.24
C ASP A 28 9.60 -12.48 -18.36
N LEU A 29 10.13 -12.80 -17.18
CA LEU A 29 10.59 -11.83 -16.19
C LEU A 29 11.86 -11.11 -16.63
N ARG A 30 12.78 -11.84 -17.28
CA ARG A 30 14.03 -11.31 -17.84
C ARG A 30 13.75 -10.28 -18.94
N ASP A 31 12.84 -10.61 -19.85
CA ASP A 31 12.48 -9.73 -20.96
C ASP A 31 11.81 -8.45 -20.44
N LEU A 32 10.89 -8.57 -19.47
CA LEU A 32 10.25 -7.41 -18.84
C LEU A 32 11.27 -6.53 -18.10
N ALA A 33 12.19 -7.15 -17.35
CA ALA A 33 13.21 -6.41 -16.62
C ALA A 33 14.19 -5.68 -17.55
N THR A 34 14.63 -6.33 -18.63
CA THR A 34 15.50 -5.73 -19.65
C THR A 34 14.83 -4.51 -20.31
N LEU A 35 13.54 -4.60 -20.61
CA LEU A 35 12.77 -3.49 -21.16
C LEU A 35 12.63 -2.34 -20.15
N SER A 36 12.45 -2.65 -18.86
CA SER A 36 12.31 -1.65 -17.79
C SER A 36 13.59 -0.87 -17.49
N MET A 37 14.76 -1.43 -17.77
CA MET A 37 16.04 -0.74 -17.59
C MET A 37 16.32 0.32 -18.67
N ASN A 38 15.50 0.39 -19.73
CA ASN A 38 15.63 1.41 -20.76
C ASN A 38 14.93 2.72 -20.32
N HIS A 39 15.68 3.57 -19.62
CA HIS A 39 15.16 4.79 -18.98
C HIS A 39 14.72 5.91 -19.94
N GLU A 40 14.98 5.81 -21.25
CA GLU A 40 14.63 6.83 -22.25
C GLU A 40 13.31 6.56 -22.99
N ALA A 41 12.42 5.74 -22.43
CA ALA A 41 11.15 5.40 -23.07
C ALA A 41 10.19 6.61 -23.14
N GLU A 42 9.59 6.83 -24.33
CA GLU A 42 8.51 7.81 -24.52
C GLU A 42 7.36 7.54 -23.51
N PRO A 43 6.55 8.55 -23.14
CA PRO A 43 5.47 8.38 -22.17
C PRO A 43 4.54 7.21 -22.51
N LEU A 44 4.25 7.00 -23.80
CA LEU A 44 3.39 5.89 -24.24
C LEU A 44 4.07 4.52 -24.12
N ASP A 45 5.39 4.45 -24.25
CA ASP A 45 6.13 3.21 -24.05
C ASP A 45 6.23 2.84 -22.57
N ARG A 46 6.34 3.84 -21.67
CA ARG A 46 6.21 3.62 -20.22
C ARG A 46 4.84 3.05 -19.84
N VAL A 47 3.78 3.54 -20.48
CA VAL A 47 2.41 3.01 -20.28
C VAL A 47 2.31 1.55 -20.72
N ARG A 48 2.82 1.23 -21.91
CA ARG A 48 2.83 -0.14 -22.43
C ARG A 48 3.65 -1.08 -21.57
N LEU A 49 4.77 -0.61 -21.03
CA LEU A 49 5.61 -1.35 -20.10
C LEU A 49 4.83 -1.65 -18.81
N ALA A 50 4.19 -0.66 -18.22
CA ALA A 50 3.34 -0.84 -17.05
C ALA A 50 2.17 -1.81 -17.32
N ASP A 51 1.50 -1.71 -18.47
CA ASP A 51 0.44 -2.66 -18.86
C ASP A 51 0.97 -4.11 -18.96
N ARG A 52 2.20 -4.31 -19.41
CA ARG A 52 2.83 -5.65 -19.48
C ARG A 52 3.16 -6.21 -18.10
N TRP A 53 3.72 -5.39 -17.22
CA TRP A 53 3.97 -5.77 -15.83
C TRP A 53 2.68 -6.08 -15.08
N MET A 54 1.63 -5.30 -15.31
CA MET A 54 0.30 -5.54 -14.74
C MET A 54 -0.26 -6.91 -15.17
N ARG A 55 -0.13 -7.28 -16.45
CA ARG A 55 -0.54 -8.61 -16.94
C ARG A 55 0.33 -9.74 -16.40
N PHE A 56 1.61 -9.49 -16.17
CA PHE A 56 2.50 -10.47 -15.55
C PHE A 56 2.10 -10.72 -14.10
N SER A 57 1.72 -9.66 -13.37
CA SER A 57 1.33 -9.76 -11.96
C SER A 57 0.07 -10.59 -11.73
N GLU A 58 -0.83 -10.67 -12.71
CA GLU A 58 -2.02 -11.55 -12.68
C GLU A 58 -1.67 -13.04 -12.55
N LYS A 59 -0.42 -13.44 -12.86
CA LYS A 59 0.07 -14.82 -12.71
C LYS A 59 0.69 -15.11 -11.34
N LEU A 60 0.82 -14.09 -10.48
CA LEU A 60 1.52 -14.18 -9.19
C LEU A 60 0.54 -14.28 -8.02
N ASP A 61 1.05 -14.69 -6.86
CA ASP A 61 0.31 -14.66 -5.61
C ASP A 61 0.14 -13.21 -5.10
N GLU A 62 -0.91 -12.96 -4.30
CA GLU A 62 -1.33 -11.62 -3.85
C GLU A 62 -0.20 -10.69 -3.35
N PRO A 63 0.79 -11.11 -2.53
CA PRO A 63 1.81 -10.18 -2.06
C PRO A 63 2.71 -9.64 -3.19
N GLU A 64 3.14 -10.51 -4.11
CA GLU A 64 3.99 -10.08 -5.24
C GLU A 64 3.17 -9.35 -6.30
N GLN A 65 1.93 -9.79 -6.52
CA GLN A 65 1.02 -9.13 -7.45
C GLN A 65 0.85 -7.65 -7.11
N GLN A 66 0.70 -7.33 -5.82
CA GLN A 66 0.49 -5.97 -5.34
C GLN A 66 1.72 -5.09 -5.50
N VAL A 67 2.91 -5.60 -5.19
CA VAL A 67 4.15 -4.83 -5.35
C VAL A 67 4.35 -4.44 -6.82
N ILE A 68 4.04 -5.33 -7.76
CA ILE A 68 4.06 -5.01 -9.19
C ILE A 68 3.00 -3.98 -9.55
N GLN A 69 1.76 -4.09 -9.03
CA GLN A 69 0.71 -3.10 -9.28
C GLN A 69 1.08 -1.71 -8.75
N GLN A 70 1.74 -1.63 -7.59
CA GLN A 70 2.25 -0.38 -7.03
C GLN A 70 3.31 0.24 -7.95
N GLN A 71 4.27 -0.56 -8.42
CA GLN A 71 5.29 -0.08 -9.35
C GLN A 71 4.69 0.39 -10.69
N CYS A 72 3.70 -0.33 -11.21
CA CYS A 72 2.99 0.07 -12.43
C CYS A 72 2.32 1.44 -12.28
N ARG A 73 1.76 1.74 -11.09
CA ARG A 73 1.18 3.06 -10.80
C ARG A 73 2.22 4.18 -10.87
N ILE A 74 3.44 3.96 -10.38
CA ILE A 74 4.52 4.94 -10.46
C ILE A 74 4.84 5.25 -11.93
N TRP A 75 4.97 4.23 -12.77
CA TRP A 75 5.19 4.42 -14.21
C TRP A 75 4.02 5.12 -14.91
N TYR A 76 2.77 4.80 -14.53
CA TYR A 76 1.59 5.50 -15.02
C TYR A 76 1.57 6.99 -14.61
N GLN A 77 1.98 7.32 -13.38
CA GLN A 77 2.07 8.72 -12.93
C GLN A 77 3.12 9.51 -13.72
N GLN A 78 4.30 8.92 -13.91
CA GLN A 78 5.37 9.52 -14.71
C GLN A 78 4.92 9.76 -16.15
N ALA A 79 4.29 8.77 -16.78
CA ALA A 79 3.76 8.92 -18.13
C ALA A 79 2.64 9.97 -18.20
N TYR A 80 1.71 9.96 -17.25
CA TYR A 80 0.60 10.92 -17.22
C TYR A 80 1.07 12.38 -17.11
N ALA A 81 2.14 12.65 -16.37
CA ALA A 81 2.72 13.99 -16.24
C ALA A 81 3.23 14.56 -17.58
N GLU A 82 3.61 13.70 -18.53
CA GLU A 82 4.18 14.09 -19.82
C GLU A 82 3.16 13.99 -20.98
N LEU A 83 2.06 13.28 -20.78
CA LEU A 83 1.00 13.15 -21.78
C LEU A 83 0.17 14.44 -21.88
N SER A 84 0.06 15.00 -23.09
CA SER A 84 -0.70 16.23 -23.35
C SER A 84 -2.23 16.02 -23.47
N GLY A 85 -2.78 15.00 -22.79
CA GLY A 85 -4.20 14.63 -22.88
C GLY A 85 -4.50 13.48 -23.86
N GLY A 86 -5.78 13.33 -24.23
CA GLY A 86 -6.26 12.26 -25.12
C GLY A 86 -6.80 11.01 -24.41
N SER A 87 -7.09 9.98 -25.19
CA SER A 87 -7.72 8.74 -24.68
C SER A 87 -6.83 7.99 -23.69
N GLU A 88 -5.52 7.91 -23.96
CA GLU A 88 -4.56 7.24 -23.06
C GLU A 88 -4.38 8.00 -21.75
N ALA A 89 -4.19 9.33 -21.80
CA ALA A 89 -4.14 10.14 -20.58
C ALA A 89 -5.42 9.98 -19.74
N SER A 90 -6.59 9.93 -20.38
CA SER A 90 -7.87 9.73 -19.70
C SER A 90 -8.05 8.32 -19.13
N ARG A 91 -7.46 7.30 -19.76
CA ARG A 91 -7.43 5.91 -19.25
C ARG A 91 -6.52 5.83 -18.03
N ILE A 92 -5.31 6.35 -18.15
CA ILE A 92 -4.32 6.35 -17.07
C ILE A 92 -4.83 7.14 -15.88
N LYS A 93 -5.41 8.31 -16.10
CA LYS A 93 -6.07 9.09 -15.06
C LYS A 93 -7.11 8.26 -14.31
N ARG A 94 -7.99 7.53 -15.02
CA ARG A 94 -8.95 6.63 -14.38
C ARG A 94 -8.29 5.50 -13.59
N ILE A 95 -7.19 4.92 -14.07
CA ILE A 95 -6.43 3.91 -13.35
C ILE A 95 -5.85 4.49 -12.04
N LEU A 96 -5.26 5.69 -12.11
CA LEU A 96 -4.72 6.40 -10.96
C LEU A 96 -5.82 6.79 -9.96
N ASP A 97 -6.96 7.28 -10.45
CA ASP A 97 -8.14 7.66 -9.66
C ASP A 97 -8.85 6.43 -9.08
N SER A 98 -8.70 5.25 -9.68
CA SER A 98 -9.25 3.96 -9.19
C SER A 98 -8.41 3.30 -8.09
N ALA A 99 -7.39 3.98 -7.55
CA ALA A 99 -6.89 3.67 -6.21
C ALA A 99 -8.03 3.72 -5.20
N PRO A 100 -7.93 3.04 -4.05
CA PRO A 100 -8.70 3.47 -2.90
C PRO A 100 -8.45 4.97 -2.69
N GLN A 101 -9.48 5.76 -2.94
CA GLN A 101 -9.40 7.20 -2.84
C GLN A 101 -9.12 7.52 -1.38
N ALA A 102 -8.02 8.23 -1.11
CA ALA A 102 -7.75 8.75 0.21
C ALA A 102 -9.02 9.46 0.70
N GLY A 103 -9.59 8.93 1.78
CA GLY A 103 -10.84 9.41 2.32
C GLY A 103 -10.61 10.43 3.40
N SER A 104 -11.66 11.18 3.75
CA SER A 104 -11.73 11.90 5.03
C SER A 104 -12.02 10.98 6.22
N GLU A 105 -11.97 9.66 6.00
CA GLU A 105 -12.19 8.60 6.98
C GLU A 105 -11.11 7.52 6.77
N LEU A 106 -10.75 6.82 7.83
CA LEU A 106 -9.84 5.68 7.79
C LEU A 106 -10.61 4.41 8.13
N LYS A 107 -10.72 3.50 7.16
CA LYS A 107 -11.25 2.15 7.33
C LYS A 107 -10.06 1.23 7.54
N ILE A 108 -10.06 0.49 8.63
CA ILE A 108 -8.99 -0.43 8.96
C ILE A 108 -9.60 -1.81 9.13
N LYS A 109 -9.00 -2.82 8.53
CA LYS A 109 -9.37 -4.21 8.74
C LYS A 109 -8.13 -5.04 9.03
N LEU A 110 -8.19 -5.82 10.10
CA LEU A 110 -7.08 -6.67 10.52
C LEU A 110 -7.58 -7.90 11.27
N GLU A 111 -6.79 -8.96 11.24
CA GLU A 111 -6.88 -10.03 12.24
C GLU A 111 -6.06 -9.62 13.45
N LEU A 112 -6.71 -9.59 14.62
CA LEU A 112 -6.09 -9.19 15.86
C LEU A 112 -6.03 -10.38 16.80
N ASP A 113 -4.83 -10.65 17.33
CA ASP A 113 -4.62 -11.54 18.48
C ASP A 113 -3.82 -10.77 19.54
N GLY A 114 -4.43 -10.53 20.69
CA GLY A 114 -3.83 -9.75 21.77
C GLY A 114 -4.12 -8.25 21.67
N TYR A 115 -3.10 -7.40 21.83
CA TYR A 115 -3.26 -5.95 21.82
C TYR A 115 -2.07 -5.22 21.19
N GLY A 116 -2.38 -4.14 20.48
CA GLY A 116 -1.40 -3.29 19.80
C GLY A 116 -1.93 -1.89 19.55
N GLU A 117 -1.08 -1.06 18.98
CA GLU A 117 -1.37 0.35 18.73
C GLU A 117 -1.10 0.71 17.26
N LEU A 118 -2.05 1.42 16.66
CA LEU A 118 -1.86 2.15 15.40
C LEU A 118 -1.46 3.58 15.73
N THR A 119 -0.31 4.01 15.22
CA THR A 119 0.10 5.41 15.23
C THR A 119 -0.10 5.98 13.82
N ILE A 120 -0.91 7.02 13.71
CA ILE A 120 -1.28 7.66 12.46
C ILE A 120 -0.75 9.09 12.48
N SER A 121 -0.06 9.48 11.42
CA SER A 121 0.37 10.85 11.13
C SER A 121 -0.10 11.25 9.73
N PRO A 122 0.09 12.52 9.31
CA PRO A 122 -0.15 12.92 7.93
C PRO A 122 0.73 12.18 6.91
N GLU A 123 1.89 11.65 7.33
CA GLU A 123 2.89 11.07 6.44
C GLU A 123 2.90 9.54 6.43
N GLU A 124 2.38 8.88 7.46
CA GLU A 124 2.45 7.43 7.61
C GLU A 124 1.46 6.89 8.65
N ILE A 125 1.20 5.59 8.56
CA ILE A 125 0.58 4.79 9.61
C ILE A 125 1.54 3.67 10.00
N SER A 126 1.72 3.44 11.29
CA SER A 126 2.59 2.39 11.82
C SER A 126 1.89 1.58 12.90
N TRP A 127 2.35 0.34 13.07
CA TRP A 127 1.79 -0.63 14.00
C TRP A 127 2.84 -0.95 15.04
N THR A 128 2.40 -1.10 16.28
CA THR A 128 3.26 -1.58 17.36
C THR A 128 2.53 -2.64 18.15
N THR A 129 3.05 -3.86 18.08
CA THR A 129 2.56 -4.99 18.89
C THR A 129 3.01 -4.81 20.33
N GLN A 130 2.07 -4.89 21.27
CA GLN A 130 2.37 -4.76 22.69
C GLN A 130 2.21 -6.12 23.41
N SER A 131 1.25 -6.95 22.98
CA SER A 131 1.26 -8.40 23.25
C SER A 131 0.47 -9.17 22.21
N GLY A 132 0.72 -10.47 22.14
CA GLY A 132 0.09 -11.36 21.16
C GLY A 132 0.95 -11.44 19.90
N GLU A 133 0.32 -11.76 18.78
CA GLU A 133 1.00 -11.83 17.49
C GLU A 133 0.88 -10.51 16.72
N GLU A 134 1.96 -10.13 16.04
CA GLU A 134 1.91 -9.03 15.08
C GLU A 134 1.00 -9.41 13.92
N PRO A 135 0.03 -8.58 13.50
CA PRO A 135 -0.83 -8.90 12.36
C PRO A 135 -0.01 -9.16 11.09
N ALA A 136 -0.34 -10.22 10.36
CA ALA A 136 0.27 -10.51 9.06
C ALA A 136 -0.25 -9.61 7.93
N ARG A 137 -1.41 -8.98 8.14
CA ARG A 137 -2.09 -8.14 7.15
C ARG A 137 -3.01 -7.15 7.86
N ILE A 138 -2.81 -5.88 7.55
CA ILE A 138 -3.69 -4.76 7.88
C ILE A 138 -4.12 -4.14 6.56
N ASP A 139 -5.42 -4.12 6.29
CA ASP A 139 -6.01 -3.34 5.22
C ASP A 139 -6.31 -1.94 5.75
N VAL A 140 -5.78 -0.93 5.08
CA VAL A 140 -5.95 0.49 5.40
C VAL A 140 -6.58 1.17 4.19
N ASN A 141 -7.87 1.45 4.29
CA ASN A 141 -8.69 2.00 3.20
C ASN A 141 -8.61 1.16 1.91
N GLY A 142 -8.38 -0.15 1.96
CA GLY A 142 -8.19 -1.00 0.77
C GLY A 142 -6.74 -1.14 0.32
N LEU A 143 -5.78 -0.54 1.06
CA LEU A 143 -4.35 -0.78 0.89
C LEU A 143 -3.90 -1.85 1.88
N GLU A 144 -3.39 -2.95 1.36
CA GLU A 144 -2.81 -3.99 2.20
C GLU A 144 -1.40 -3.62 2.64
N TRP A 145 -1.15 -3.89 3.91
CA TRP A 145 0.11 -3.62 4.55
C TRP A 145 0.42 -4.76 5.52
N ASP A 146 1.64 -5.29 5.45
CA ASP A 146 2.17 -6.30 6.36
C ASP A 146 3.18 -5.65 7.32
N PRO A 147 2.80 -5.37 8.58
CA PRO A 147 3.68 -4.81 9.61
C PRO A 147 4.96 -5.62 9.84
N ARG A 148 4.93 -6.93 9.58
CA ARG A 148 6.09 -7.83 9.78
C ARG A 148 7.19 -7.60 8.74
N GLN A 149 6.82 -7.06 7.58
CA GLN A 149 7.75 -6.73 6.50
C GLN A 149 8.19 -5.27 6.54
N SER A 150 7.26 -4.36 6.86
CA SER A 150 7.55 -2.94 7.01
C SER A 150 6.72 -2.37 8.14
N ALA A 151 7.37 -1.75 9.12
CA ALA A 151 6.70 -1.22 10.31
C ALA A 151 5.81 0.01 10.00
N ASP A 152 5.95 0.62 8.83
CA ASP A 152 5.23 1.82 8.40
C ASP A 152 4.68 1.71 6.97
N LEU A 153 3.42 2.11 6.80
CA LEU A 153 2.81 2.39 5.50
C LEU A 153 2.80 3.90 5.28
N ARG A 154 3.46 4.37 4.21
CA ARG A 154 3.58 5.80 3.89
C ARG A 154 2.31 6.37 3.27
N ASN A 155 1.85 7.53 3.72
CA ASN A 155 0.70 8.25 3.17
C ASN A 155 1.09 9.14 1.97
N ARG A 156 1.53 8.54 0.86
CA ARG A 156 1.93 9.31 -0.35
C ARG A 156 1.77 8.49 -1.61
N GLY A 157 1.63 9.16 -2.75
CA GLY A 157 1.61 8.50 -4.05
C GLY A 157 0.58 7.36 -4.12
N SER A 158 1.04 6.16 -4.44
CA SER A 158 0.20 4.95 -4.57
C SER A 158 -0.24 4.32 -3.24
N THR A 159 0.39 4.69 -2.12
CA THR A 159 0.04 4.21 -0.77
C THR A 159 -0.72 5.27 0.03
N ARG A 160 -1.24 6.30 -0.64
CA ARG A 160 -2.02 7.35 0.01
C ARG A 160 -3.33 6.77 0.56
N PHE A 161 -3.46 6.77 1.88
CA PHE A 161 -4.65 6.28 2.59
C PHE A 161 -5.48 7.40 3.22
N LEU A 162 -4.93 8.60 3.42
CA LEU A 162 -5.61 9.72 4.08
C LEU A 162 -5.35 11.04 3.36
N ASP A 163 -6.39 11.90 3.27
CA ASP A 163 -6.27 13.22 2.66
C ASP A 163 -5.46 14.20 3.52
N ASP A 164 -4.69 15.10 2.88
CA ASP A 164 -3.86 16.11 3.58
C ASP A 164 -4.67 17.11 4.43
N ASN A 165 -5.97 17.25 4.14
CA ASN A 165 -6.86 18.19 4.83
C ASN A 165 -7.50 17.61 6.09
N VAL A 166 -7.18 16.36 6.43
CA VAL A 166 -7.75 15.68 7.60
C VAL A 166 -7.13 16.20 8.90
N SER A 167 -7.99 16.55 9.86
CA SER A 167 -7.56 16.96 11.20
C SER A 167 -7.50 15.77 12.17
N LEU A 168 -6.31 15.50 12.72
CA LEU A 168 -6.09 14.46 13.73
C LEU A 168 -6.47 14.89 15.17
N LYS A 169 -6.97 16.13 15.35
CA LYS A 169 -7.25 16.71 16.68
C LYS A 169 -8.49 16.16 17.37
N SER A 170 -9.49 15.75 16.61
CA SER A 170 -10.78 15.30 17.17
C SER A 170 -11.37 14.13 16.39
N PRO A 171 -10.62 13.01 16.26
CA PRO A 171 -11.10 11.83 15.56
C PRO A 171 -12.10 11.08 16.44
N ARG A 172 -12.92 10.26 15.77
CA ARG A 172 -13.82 9.29 16.42
C ARG A 172 -13.49 7.93 15.84
N ALA A 173 -13.07 7.01 16.68
CA ALA A 173 -12.79 5.64 16.27
C ALA A 173 -13.84 4.69 16.85
N LYS A 174 -14.34 3.77 16.03
CA LYS A 174 -15.29 2.73 16.46
C LYS A 174 -15.03 1.42 15.73
N THR A 175 -15.21 0.31 16.44
CA THR A 175 -15.29 -1.01 15.82
C THR A 175 -16.66 -1.15 15.17
N THR A 176 -16.67 -1.43 13.87
CA THR A 176 -17.88 -1.57 13.05
C THR A 176 -18.26 -3.04 12.82
N SER A 177 -17.27 -3.93 12.86
CA SER A 177 -17.44 -5.38 12.81
C SER A 177 -16.32 -6.06 13.60
N GLY A 178 -16.57 -7.28 14.10
CA GLY A 178 -15.61 -8.05 14.89
C GLY A 178 -15.65 -7.76 16.39
N ARG A 179 -14.53 -8.04 17.07
CA ARG A 179 -14.44 -8.06 18.54
C ARG A 179 -13.43 -7.09 19.12
N ALA A 180 -12.57 -6.51 18.28
CA ALA A 180 -11.57 -5.57 18.74
C ALA A 180 -12.21 -4.44 19.56
N PHE A 181 -11.71 -4.21 20.76
CA PHE A 181 -12.00 -3.02 21.53
C PHE A 181 -11.10 -1.89 21.03
N THR A 182 -11.72 -0.83 20.53
CA THR A 182 -11.03 0.33 19.94
C THR A 182 -11.03 1.50 20.90
N ARG A 183 -9.84 2.06 21.18
CA ARG A 183 -9.70 3.24 22.05
C ARG A 183 -8.66 4.22 21.51
N ILE A 184 -9.04 5.49 21.39
CA ILE A 184 -8.09 6.58 21.16
C ILE A 184 -7.31 6.83 22.45
N VAL A 185 -5.98 6.80 22.36
CA VAL A 185 -5.05 6.97 23.49
C VAL A 185 -4.38 8.35 23.45
N GLU A 186 -4.08 8.86 22.26
CA GLU A 186 -3.41 10.14 22.07
C GLU A 186 -3.95 10.84 20.82
N THR A 187 -4.11 12.17 20.88
CA THR A 187 -4.46 13.02 19.74
C THR A 187 -3.66 14.32 19.81
N SER A 188 -3.03 14.70 18.70
CA SER A 188 -2.37 15.98 18.48
C SER A 188 -2.59 16.40 17.01
N PRO A 189 -2.13 17.60 16.58
CA PRO A 189 -2.20 17.99 15.18
C PRO A 189 -1.54 16.99 14.21
N ASP A 190 -0.44 16.36 14.64
CA ASP A 190 0.44 15.56 13.77
C ASP A 190 0.42 14.07 14.11
N LYS A 191 -0.36 13.67 15.14
CA LYS A 191 -0.35 12.30 15.64
C LYS A 191 -1.70 11.90 16.22
N LEU A 192 -2.15 10.70 15.86
CA LEU A 192 -3.26 9.99 16.47
C LEU A 192 -2.78 8.58 16.86
N VAL A 193 -2.99 8.18 18.11
CA VAL A 193 -2.72 6.81 18.57
C VAL A 193 -4.03 6.12 18.92
N ILE A 194 -4.30 5.00 18.25
CA ILE A 194 -5.45 4.14 18.50
C ILE A 194 -4.95 2.80 19.04
N ARG A 195 -5.41 2.42 20.23
CA ARG A 195 -5.18 1.10 20.80
C ARG A 195 -6.31 0.16 20.41
N LEU A 196 -5.93 -1.02 19.94
CA LEU A 196 -6.82 -2.12 19.62
C LEU A 196 -6.50 -3.31 20.52
N SER A 197 -7.53 -3.98 21.05
CA SER A 197 -7.35 -5.18 21.87
C SER A 197 -8.46 -6.20 21.67
N ASP A 198 -8.14 -7.49 21.55
CA ASP A 198 -9.09 -8.61 21.54
C ASP A 198 -9.01 -9.39 22.86
N VAL A 199 -9.95 -9.15 23.78
CA VAL A 199 -9.98 -9.78 25.12
C VAL A 199 -11.41 -10.23 25.47
N PRO A 200 -11.64 -11.48 25.93
CA PRO A 200 -10.66 -12.53 26.24
C PRO A 200 -10.39 -13.49 25.08
N THR A 201 -9.10 -13.84 24.91
CA THR A 201 -8.45 -14.82 24.00
C THR A 201 -9.24 -15.35 22.79
N GLY A 202 -8.71 -15.05 21.61
CA GLY A 202 -9.07 -15.58 20.30
C GLY A 202 -8.47 -14.67 19.23
N SER A 203 -8.38 -15.13 17.98
CA SER A 203 -8.16 -14.25 16.84
C SER A 203 -9.50 -13.98 16.16
N ALA A 204 -9.74 -12.72 15.82
CA ALA A 204 -10.91 -12.34 15.04
C ALA A 204 -10.57 -11.22 14.06
N THR A 205 -11.08 -11.35 12.83
CA THR A 205 -11.09 -10.24 11.90
C THR A 205 -12.00 -9.14 12.45
N SER A 206 -11.45 -7.94 12.59
CA SER A 206 -12.16 -6.76 13.06
C SER A 206 -12.03 -5.63 12.05
N GLU A 207 -13.11 -4.85 11.92
CA GLU A 207 -13.17 -3.69 11.04
C GLU A 207 -13.41 -2.44 11.88
N ILE A 208 -12.49 -1.48 11.79
CA ILE A 208 -12.49 -0.23 12.53
C ILE A 208 -12.73 0.92 11.55
N LEU A 209 -13.59 1.86 11.94
CA LEU A 209 -13.78 3.12 11.23
C LEU A 209 -13.27 4.27 12.11
N VAL A 210 -12.42 5.10 11.54
CA VAL A 210 -11.97 6.38 12.12
C VAL A 210 -12.56 7.51 11.28
N GLU A 211 -13.41 8.31 11.90
CA GLU A 211 -13.99 9.51 11.32
C GLU A 211 -13.18 10.71 11.82
N PHE A 212 -12.76 11.60 10.92
CA PHE A 212 -12.06 12.82 11.29
C PHE A 212 -12.99 14.03 11.21
N GLY A 213 -12.85 14.96 12.16
CA GLY A 213 -13.57 16.22 12.12
C GLY A 213 -13.11 17.08 10.93
N LYS A 214 -14.06 17.77 10.29
CA LYS A 214 -13.75 18.83 9.32
C LYS A 214 -13.16 20.06 10.02
#